data_AF-A0A7V6AJU9-F1
#
_entry.id   AF-A0A7V6AJU9-F1
#
_cell.length_a   1.000
_cell.length_b   1.000
_cell.length_c   1.000
_cell.angle_alpha   90.00
_cell.angle_beta   90.00
_cell.angle_gamma   90.00
#
_symmetry.space_group_name_H-M   'P 1'
#
loop_
_entity.id
_entity.type
_entity.pdbx_description
1 polymer ?
#
loop_
_entity_poly.entity_id
_entity_poly.type
_entity_poly.pdbx_seq_one_letter_code
_entity_poly.pdbx_strand_id
1 'polypeptide(L)'
;MKYIENIPENGKKRVVVAGGGFAGITLIKELASCDDLQIVLIDKNNYHQFPPLLYQVAMAGLEPSAIAFPLRKLLQGKKDMHFRMATVTGVDPLNNELLTTTGKI
;
A
#
# COMPACT_ATOMS: atom_id res chain seq x y z
N MET A 1 -4.65 -11.34 17.70
CA MET A 1 -5.10 -10.25 16.80
C MET A 1 -6.02 -10.83 15.73
N LYS A 2 -7.05 -10.10 15.30
CA LYS A 2 -7.90 -10.50 14.16
C LYS A 2 -7.17 -10.30 12.83
N TYR A 3 -7.63 -10.95 11.77
CA TYR A 3 -7.16 -10.68 10.41
C TYR A 3 -7.73 -9.37 9.87
N ILE A 4 -7.00 -8.73 8.96
CA ILE A 4 -7.49 -7.53 8.29
C ILE A 4 -8.70 -7.87 7.41
N GLU A 5 -9.74 -7.03 7.47
CA GLU A 5 -11.01 -7.30 6.77
C GLU A 5 -10.95 -6.96 5.26
N ASN A 6 -12.01 -7.28 4.52
CA ASN A 6 -12.22 -6.91 3.10
C ASN A 6 -11.07 -7.28 2.14
N ILE A 7 -10.38 -8.39 2.40
CA ILE A 7 -9.46 -9.02 1.46
C ILE A 7 -10.00 -10.43 1.22
N PRO A 8 -10.57 -10.72 0.02
CA PRO A 8 -11.14 -12.02 -0.25
C PRO A 8 -10.05 -13.09 -0.33
N GLU A 9 -10.37 -14.32 0.07
CA GLU A 9 -9.57 -15.47 -0.30
C GLU A 9 -9.94 -15.90 -1.72
N ASN A 10 -8.95 -15.96 -2.61
CA ASN A 10 -9.14 -16.27 -4.03
C ASN A 10 -8.20 -17.40 -4.52
N GLY A 11 -7.53 -18.11 -3.60
CA GLY A 11 -6.57 -19.18 -3.91
C GLY A 11 -5.24 -18.73 -4.53
N LYS A 12 -5.06 -17.43 -4.77
CA LYS A 12 -3.80 -16.87 -5.31
C LYS A 12 -2.75 -16.70 -4.23
N LYS A 13 -1.48 -16.66 -4.63
CA LYS A 13 -0.39 -16.35 -3.70
C LYS A 13 -0.49 -14.88 -3.28
N ARG A 14 -0.63 -14.63 -1.97
CA ARG A 14 -0.73 -13.27 -1.44
C ARG A 14 0.64 -12.64 -1.29
N VAL A 15 0.79 -11.42 -1.81
CA VAL A 15 1.96 -10.57 -1.63
C VAL A 15 1.52 -9.31 -0.90
N VAL A 16 2.01 -9.13 0.33
CA VAL A 16 1.73 -7.94 1.14
C VAL A 16 2.89 -6.97 1.01
N VAL A 17 2.60 -5.75 0.57
CA VAL A 17 3.57 -4.67 0.41
C VAL A 17 3.34 -3.64 1.52
N ALA A 18 4.35 -3.46 2.37
CA ALA A 18 4.34 -2.47 3.44
C ALA A 18 4.95 -1.14 2.95
N GLY A 19 4.11 -0.13 2.80
CA GLY A 19 4.48 1.24 2.42
C GLY A 19 4.22 1.56 0.94
N GLY A 20 3.43 2.59 0.68
CA GLY A 20 3.15 3.20 -0.61
C GLY A 20 4.12 4.32 -0.97
N GLY A 21 5.41 4.17 -0.63
CA GLY A 21 6.49 5.04 -1.09
C GLY A 21 6.91 4.74 -2.52
N PHE A 22 8.06 5.26 -2.95
CA PHE A 22 8.61 4.98 -4.29
C PHE A 22 8.79 3.48 -4.55
N ALA A 23 9.48 2.78 -3.65
CA ALA A 23 9.77 1.36 -3.81
C ALA A 23 8.48 0.51 -3.86
N GLY A 24 7.54 0.74 -2.94
CA GLY A 24 6.29 0.00 -2.90
C GLY A 24 5.42 0.23 -4.13
N ILE A 25 5.34 1.47 -4.62
CA ILE A 25 4.56 1.78 -5.83
C ILE A 25 5.20 1.20 -7.08
N THR A 26 6.54 1.26 -7.20
CA THR A 26 7.22 0.63 -8.34
C THR A 26 7.01 -0.88 -8.31
N LEU A 27 7.17 -1.52 -7.16
CA LEU A 27 6.97 -2.96 -7.00
C LEU A 27 5.55 -3.40 -7.37
N ILE A 28 4.51 -2.75 -6.83
CA ILE A 28 3.12 -3.15 -7.16
C ILE A 28 2.78 -2.92 -8.63
N LYS A 29 3.40 -1.94 -9.31
CA LYS A 29 3.22 -1.70 -10.74
C LYS A 29 3.86 -2.80 -11.57
N GLU A 30 5.05 -3.26 -11.20
CA GLU A 30 5.74 -4.37 -11.86
C GLU A 30 4.98 -5.69 -11.64
N LEU A 31 4.48 -5.93 -10.43
CA LEU A 31 3.71 -7.14 -10.11
C LEU A 31 2.27 -7.10 -10.65
N ALA A 32 1.76 -5.95 -11.11
CA ALA A 32 0.38 -5.81 -11.58
C ALA A 32 0.06 -6.59 -12.87
N SER A 33 1.08 -7.14 -13.54
CA SER A 33 0.95 -8.02 -14.71
C SER A 33 0.93 -9.51 -14.35
N CYS A 34 1.18 -9.87 -13.09
CA CYS A 34 1.17 -11.26 -12.63
C CYS A 34 -0.24 -11.69 -12.22
N ASP A 35 -0.86 -12.56 -13.02
CA ASP A 35 -2.24 -13.02 -12.78
C ASP A 35 -2.37 -14.04 -11.63
N ASP A 36 -1.27 -14.64 -11.17
CA ASP A 36 -1.23 -15.65 -10.11
C ASP A 36 -1.10 -15.05 -8.69
N LEU A 37 -1.01 -13.72 -8.59
CA LEU A 37 -0.81 -13.01 -7.33
C LEU A 37 -2.07 -12.26 -6.87
N GLN A 38 -2.26 -12.21 -5.55
CA GLN A 38 -3.11 -11.23 -4.87
C GLN A 38 -2.21 -10.22 -4.16
N ILE A 39 -2.22 -8.97 -4.60
CA ILE A 39 -1.35 -7.93 -4.07
C ILE A 39 -2.13 -7.08 -3.06
N VAL A 40 -1.55 -6.89 -1.87
CA VAL A 40 -2.15 -6.06 -0.83
C VAL A 40 -1.16 -4.98 -0.42
N LEU A 41 -1.45 -3.73 -0.75
CA LEU A 41 -0.69 -2.57 -0.31
C LEU A 41 -1.21 -2.08 1.03
N ILE A 42 -0.31 -1.94 2.01
CA ILE A 42 -0.59 -1.38 3.33
C ILE A 42 0.21 -0.11 3.52
N ASP A 43 -0.47 0.99 3.83
CA ASP A 43 0.19 2.24 4.22
C ASP A 43 -0.61 2.93 5.32
N LYS A 44 0.07 3.72 6.16
CA LYS A 44 -0.58 4.53 7.20
C LYS A 44 -1.36 5.72 6.60
N ASN A 45 -1.01 6.15 5.40
CA ASN A 45 -1.63 7.22 4.64
C ASN A 45 -2.42 6.66 3.45
N ASN A 46 -3.48 7.36 3.02
CA ASN A 46 -4.22 7.02 1.81
C ASN A 46 -3.63 7.63 0.52
N TYR A 47 -2.46 8.27 0.61
CA TYR A 47 -1.77 8.93 -0.49
C TYR A 47 -0.29 8.54 -0.53
N HIS A 48 0.24 8.52 -1.74
CA HIS A 48 1.66 8.62 -2.02
C HIS A 48 2.06 10.07 -1.96
N GLN A 49 3.16 10.38 -1.29
CA GLN A 49 3.77 11.71 -1.32
C GLN A 49 5.01 11.66 -2.21
N PHE A 50 5.32 12.78 -2.87
CA PHE A 50 6.59 13.00 -3.56
C PHE A 50 7.52 13.89 -2.70
N PRO A 51 8.25 13.32 -1.71
CA PRO A 51 9.15 14.06 -0.84
C PRO A 51 10.11 15.04 -1.53
N PRO A 52 10.63 14.77 -2.75
CA PRO A 52 11.57 15.68 -3.38
C PRO A 52 11.05 17.11 -3.59
N LEU A 53 9.73 17.33 -3.71
CA LEU A 53 9.15 18.67 -3.88
C LEU A 53 8.58 19.27 -2.59
N LEU A 54 8.83 18.65 -1.43
CA LEU A 54 8.32 19.14 -0.15
C LEU A 54 8.79 20.57 0.19
N TYR A 55 9.99 20.93 -0.25
CA TYR A 55 10.52 22.29 -0.05
C TYR A 55 9.68 23.35 -0.78
N GLN A 56 9.16 23.05 -1.98
CA GLN A 56 8.30 24.00 -2.72
C GLN A 56 6.97 24.21 -2.01
N VAL A 57 6.44 23.16 -1.38
CA VAL A 57 5.24 23.28 -0.53
C VAL A 57 5.54 24.13 0.72
N ALA A 58 6.67 23.89 1.39
CA ALA A 58 7.07 24.65 2.57
C ALA A 58 7.27 26.15 2.28
N MET A 59 7.70 26.50 1.07
CA MET A 59 7.88 27.87 0.60
C MET A 59 6.60 28.48 -0.02
N ALA A 60 5.45 27.81 0.09
CA ALA A 60 4.19 28.19 -0.55
C ALA A 60 4.26 28.33 -2.09
N GLY A 61 5.27 27.72 -2.72
CA GLY A 61 5.42 27.67 -4.18
C GLY A 61 4.59 26.55 -4.85
N LEU A 62 4.15 25.57 -4.08
CA LEU A 62 3.23 24.51 -4.52
C LEU A 62 2.17 24.21 -3.45
N GLU A 63 0.97 23.86 -3.90
CA GLU A 63 -0.07 23.31 -3.05
C GLU A 63 0.31 21.88 -2.60
N PRO A 64 0.03 21.46 -1.35
CA PRO A 64 0.30 20.10 -0.88
C PRO A 64 -0.33 19.01 -1.76
N SER A 65 -1.50 19.29 -2.33
CA SER A 65 -2.20 18.38 -3.24
C SER A 65 -1.45 18.12 -4.55
N ALA A 66 -0.56 19.02 -4.97
CA ALA A 66 0.25 18.87 -6.17
C ALA A 66 1.34 17.78 -6.02
N ILE A 67 1.68 17.41 -4.78
CA ILE A 67 2.71 16.40 -4.47
C ILE A 67 2.14 15.14 -3.81
N ALA A 68 0.81 15.01 -3.72
CA ALA A 68 0.12 13.92 -3.06
C ALA A 68 -0.86 13.21 -4.01
N PHE A 69 -0.68 11.89 -4.21
CA PHE A 69 -1.48 11.10 -5.14
C PHE A 69 -2.24 9.99 -4.41
N PRO A 70 -3.56 9.82 -4.60
CA PRO A 70 -4.32 8.79 -3.90
C PRO A 70 -3.86 7.37 -4.26
N LEU A 71 -3.43 6.57 -3.26
CA LEU A 71 -2.95 5.20 -3.49
C LEU A 71 -4.04 4.29 -4.07
N ARG A 72 -5.30 4.50 -3.64
CA ARG A 72 -6.45 3.73 -4.13
C ARG A 72 -6.66 3.87 -5.64
N LYS A 73 -6.32 5.02 -6.23
CA LYS A 73 -6.45 5.22 -7.68
C LYS A 73 -5.47 4.34 -8.46
N LEU A 74 -4.30 4.03 -7.91
CA LEU A 74 -3.31 3.15 -8.55
C LEU A 74 -3.81 1.71 -8.67
N LEU A 75 -4.71 1.29 -7.78
CA LEU A 75 -5.25 -0.07 -7.72
C LEU A 75 -6.66 -0.18 -8.33
N GLN A 76 -7.22 0.93 -8.81
CA GLN A 76 -8.59 0.98 -9.29
C GLN A 76 -8.75 0.09 -10.54
N GLY A 77 -9.82 -0.71 -10.57
CA GLY A 77 -10.11 -1.62 -11.69
C GLY A 77 -9.30 -2.91 -11.70
N LYS A 78 -8.41 -3.13 -10.74
CA LYS A 78 -7.61 -4.35 -10.60
C LYS A 78 -8.26 -5.28 -9.57
N LYS A 79 -8.80 -6.42 -10.02
CA LYS A 79 -9.60 -7.35 -9.19
C LYS A 79 -8.82 -7.90 -7.99
N ASP A 80 -7.54 -8.22 -8.18
CA ASP A 80 -6.70 -8.89 -7.18
C ASP A 80 -5.67 -7.95 -6.53
N MET A 81 -5.88 -6.63 -6.64
CA MET A 81 -5.05 -5.64 -5.96
C MET A 81 -5.90 -4.87 -4.94
N HIS A 82 -5.43 -4.86 -3.70
CA HIS A 82 -6.16 -4.27 -2.57
C HIS A 82 -5.30 -3.23 -1.85
N PHE A 83 -5.93 -2.16 -1.37
CA PHE A 83 -5.30 -1.18 -0.50
C PHE A 83 -5.96 -1.22 0.88
N ARG A 84 -5.15 -1.26 1.93
CA ARG A 84 -5.59 -1.15 3.32
C ARG A 84 -4.81 -0.04 4.01
N MET A 85 -5.55 0.92 4.57
CA MET A 85 -4.95 1.98 5.37
C MET A 85 -4.75 1.46 6.80
N ALA A 86 -3.50 1.17 7.16
CA ALA A 86 -3.13 0.70 8.49
C ALA A 86 -1.66 1.00 8.76
N THR A 87 -1.33 1.27 10.01
CA THR A 87 0.08 1.34 10.44
C THR A 87 0.60 -0.06 10.70
N VAL A 88 1.71 -0.42 10.05
CA VAL A 88 2.48 -1.63 10.32
C VAL A 88 3.23 -1.47 11.63
N THR A 89 3.07 -2.41 12.55
CA THR A 89 3.65 -2.38 13.90
C THR A 89 4.73 -3.43 14.10
N GLY A 90 4.83 -4.43 13.21
CA GLY A 90 5.82 -5.48 13.29
C GLY A 90 5.64 -6.53 12.20
N VAL A 91 6.56 -7.50 12.18
CA VAL A 91 6.55 -8.66 11.28
C VAL A 91 6.69 -9.90 12.14
N ASP A 92 5.91 -10.94 11.82
CA ASP A 92 6.01 -12.28 12.40
C ASP A 92 6.53 -13.25 11.31
N PRO A 93 7.84 -13.54 11.28
CA PRO A 93 8.43 -14.41 10.28
C PRO A 93 8.05 -15.89 10.43
N LEU A 94 7.65 -16.32 11.63
CA LEU A 94 7.29 -17.72 11.86
C LEU A 94 5.96 -18.07 11.18
N ASN A 95 5.04 -17.10 11.14
CA ASN A 95 3.73 -17.26 10.55
C ASN A 95 3.60 -16.61 9.16
N ASN A 96 4.66 -15.93 8.68
CA ASN A 96 4.65 -15.09 7.46
C ASN A 96 3.57 -13.99 7.52
N GLU A 97 3.41 -13.35 8.67
CA GLU A 97 2.37 -12.35 8.89
C GLU A 97 2.93 -10.95 9.11
N LEU A 98 2.21 -9.96 8.61
CA LEU A 98 2.43 -8.54 8.92
C LEU A 98 1.48 -8.11 10.03
N LEU A 99 2.01 -7.54 11.10
CA LEU A 99 1.21 -7.04 12.22
C LEU A 99 0.85 -5.57 11.96
N THR A 100 -0.44 -5.24 12.06
CA THR A 100 -0.92 -3.87 11.86
C THR A 100 -1.88 -3.45 12.96
N THR A 101 -2.08 -2.13 13.06
CA THR A 101 -3.11 -1.50 13.91
C THR A 101 -4.55 -1.99 13.66
N THR A 102 -4.85 -2.58 12.50
CA THR A 102 -6.20 -3.04 12.13
C THR A 102 -6.34 -4.56 12.07
N GLY A 103 -5.28 -5.30 12.42
CA GLY A 103 -5.22 -6.76 12.34
C GLY A 103 -3.93 -7.26 11.68
N LYS A 104 -3.78 -8.58 11.64
CA LYS A 104 -2.69 -9.27 10.95
C LYS A 104 -3.08 -9.66 9.54
N ILE A 105 -2.11 -9.88 8.67
CA ILE A 105 -2.30 -10.30 7.27
C ILE A 105 -1.15 -11.18 6.81
#